data_AF-A0A9P7SUA2-F1
#
_entry.id   AF-A0A9P7SUA2-F1
#
_cell.length_a   1.000
_cell.length_b   1.000
_cell.length_c   1.000
_cell.angle_alpha   90.00
_cell.angle_beta   90.00
_cell.angle_gamma   90.00
#
_symmetry.space_group_name_H-M   'P 1'
#
loop_
_entity.id
_entity.type
_entity.pdbx_description
1 polymer ?
#
loop_
_entity_poly.entity_id
_entity_poly.type
_entity_poly.pdbx_seq_one_letter_code
_entity_poly.pdbx_strand_id
1 'polypeptide(L)'
;MADYDRRQSGGYNHRKRRYRDDDDHYDRRQQRRRTDSAPVPVRLRRQLLSLADSPLRRWSEEVTSIARMVTENFDDENLRTTFYNLSLQLVLEQPLKTPFVAAVVVVANTLKPELVDGVLARLAAQIEEHVGKGHWREVKLLLKFLACLQSCLEGEGVFPLLEELFMRAADLQTASSDDVIGTEIVKIILLTIPYAMAAAPSQFTQQAADLMEKTDVIASEPHALQALVDPFHPEGQDESPAASMSLCMLLQKQLQTEASKGWELACIPRPWIMPLEEVETQDKLSNAPKHALPAIAIPPTAIAGPRLLFPEIHYSVYSGQDVESVPPLTNVAASLIRDALADTINVLDFNRNVTARFLMDIDSYFADGTFVKRATPFDELRNMGPGKSTWKPEDVAVDAVFSQLFQLPKPEHKVVYYHSVLTEACKLAPAAIAPSLGRAIRYLYRNTPRTDLELSFRFLDWFSHHLSNFGFTWKWAEWSDDTALPDLHPCKWFLLGALDKEIRLSFAQRIQKTLPEPYQPLIGPEKEKDVPDFKYRDP
;
A
#
# COMPACT_ATOMS: atom_id res chain seq x y z
N MET A 1 59.20 14.18 -23.35
CA MET A 1 60.66 14.16 -23.09
C MET A 1 60.92 13.05 -22.11
N ALA A 2 61.58 11.92 -22.37
CA ALA A 2 62.36 11.39 -23.51
C ALA A 2 62.05 9.86 -23.56
N ASP A 3 61.67 9.25 -24.68
CA ASP A 3 62.45 8.75 -25.85
C ASP A 3 63.37 7.55 -25.58
N TYR A 4 63.10 6.42 -26.28
CA TYR A 4 63.91 5.73 -27.32
C TYR A 4 63.30 4.32 -27.59
N ASP A 5 62.62 4.08 -28.73
CA ASP A 5 63.11 3.50 -30.03
C ASP A 5 63.31 1.95 -29.98
N ARG A 6 62.95 1.04 -30.92
CA ARG A 6 62.64 1.02 -32.37
C ARG A 6 62.00 -0.33 -32.80
N ARG A 7 61.13 -0.28 -33.85
CA ARG A 7 60.94 -1.10 -35.10
C ARG A 7 61.59 -2.51 -35.21
N GLN A 8 61.15 -3.56 -35.95
CA GLN A 8 60.21 -3.76 -37.07
C GLN A 8 60.03 -5.29 -37.36
N SER A 9 58.87 -5.68 -37.92
CA SER A 9 58.60 -6.69 -38.98
C SER A 9 59.03 -8.18 -38.91
N GLY A 10 58.03 -9.08 -38.96
CA GLY A 10 57.89 -10.10 -40.02
C GLY A 10 58.21 -11.57 -39.71
N GLY A 11 57.20 -12.46 -39.84
CA GLY A 11 57.41 -13.88 -40.24
C GLY A 11 56.63 -14.99 -39.51
N TYR A 12 55.46 -15.37 -40.04
CA TYR A 12 54.85 -16.71 -40.15
C TYR A 12 55.20 -17.83 -39.13
N ASN A 13 54.24 -18.29 -38.31
CA ASN A 13 53.35 -19.44 -38.61
C ASN A 13 52.54 -19.93 -37.39
N HIS A 14 51.23 -20.10 -37.61
CA HIS A 14 50.30 -21.12 -37.10
C HIS A 14 50.33 -21.57 -35.62
N ARG A 15 49.28 -21.18 -34.85
CA ARG A 15 48.10 -22.03 -34.57
C ARG A 15 47.08 -21.38 -33.61
N LYS A 16 45.82 -21.40 -34.08
CA LYS A 16 44.53 -21.42 -33.35
C LYS A 16 44.17 -20.22 -32.46
N ARG A 17 43.61 -19.18 -33.10
CA ARG A 17 42.54 -18.34 -32.53
C ARG A 17 41.19 -18.92 -32.94
N ARG A 18 40.29 -19.13 -31.98
CA ARG A 18 38.85 -19.35 -32.21
C ARG A 18 38.24 -17.98 -32.53
N TYR A 19 37.89 -17.76 -33.78
CA TYR A 19 36.93 -16.73 -34.15
C TYR A 19 35.54 -17.34 -34.14
N ARG A 20 34.60 -16.56 -33.62
CA ARG A 20 33.17 -16.77 -33.57
C ARG A 20 32.65 -16.07 -34.82
N ASP A 21 32.25 -16.84 -35.83
CA ASP A 21 31.57 -16.31 -37.00
C ASP A 21 30.08 -16.60 -36.89
N ASP A 22 29.33 -15.58 -37.29
CA ASP A 22 27.91 -15.55 -37.56
C ASP A 22 27.52 -16.63 -38.57
N ASP A 23 26.47 -17.37 -38.26
CA ASP A 23 25.61 -18.01 -39.27
C ASP A 23 24.16 -17.63 -38.93
N ASP A 24 23.80 -16.42 -39.33
CA ASP A 24 22.43 -16.04 -39.62
C ASP A 24 21.96 -16.82 -40.86
N HIS A 25 21.09 -17.82 -40.65
CA HIS A 25 19.86 -18.07 -41.42
C HIS A 25 19.33 -19.50 -41.20
N TYR A 26 18.00 -19.62 -41.16
CA TYR A 26 17.16 -20.82 -41.07
C TYR A 26 16.80 -21.33 -39.65
N ASP A 27 15.68 -20.85 -39.10
CA ASP A 27 14.44 -21.62 -39.16
C ASP A 27 13.24 -20.79 -38.66
N ARG A 28 12.45 -20.24 -39.60
CA ARG A 28 11.05 -19.83 -39.34
C ARG A 28 10.18 -21.08 -39.22
N ARG A 29 10.47 -21.96 -38.25
CA ARG A 29 9.53 -22.99 -37.83
C ARG A 29 8.62 -22.36 -36.78
N GLN A 30 7.37 -22.19 -37.17
CA GLN A 30 6.20 -21.96 -36.33
C GLN A 30 6.49 -22.30 -34.86
N GLN A 31 6.60 -21.27 -34.01
CA GLN A 31 6.55 -21.45 -32.57
C GLN A 31 5.21 -22.14 -32.25
N ARG A 32 5.22 -23.47 -32.17
CA ARG A 32 4.18 -24.23 -31.51
C ARG A 32 4.00 -23.57 -30.15
N ARG A 33 2.80 -23.06 -29.86
CA ARG A 33 2.38 -22.68 -28.51
C ARG A 33 2.91 -23.77 -27.58
N ARG A 34 3.90 -23.46 -26.73
CA ARG A 34 4.33 -24.37 -25.66
C ARG A 34 3.09 -24.60 -24.82
N THR A 35 2.42 -25.72 -25.00
CA THR A 35 1.48 -26.25 -24.01
C THR A 35 2.29 -26.33 -22.71
N ASP A 36 1.91 -25.52 -21.72
CA ASP A 36 2.62 -25.50 -20.43
C ASP A 36 2.55 -26.91 -19.84
N SER A 37 3.66 -27.65 -19.94
CA SER A 37 3.76 -29.06 -19.54
C SER A 37 3.88 -29.23 -18.02
N ALA A 38 3.73 -28.13 -17.26
CA ALA A 38 3.75 -28.16 -15.81
C ALA A 38 2.50 -28.89 -15.26
N PRO A 39 2.62 -29.64 -14.16
CA PRO A 39 1.49 -30.25 -13.47
C PRO A 39 0.41 -29.22 -13.11
N VAL A 40 -0.86 -29.64 -13.07
CA VAL A 40 -2.01 -28.76 -12.80
C VAL A 40 -1.84 -27.94 -11.50
N PRO A 41 -1.38 -28.50 -10.36
CA PRO A 41 -1.14 -27.70 -9.15
C PRO A 41 -0.08 -26.59 -9.33
N VAL A 42 0.93 -26.81 -10.16
CA VAL A 42 1.98 -25.81 -10.45
C VAL A 42 1.42 -24.69 -11.32
N ARG A 43 0.57 -25.04 -12.30
CA ARG A 43 -0.13 -24.07 -13.14
C ARG A 43 -1.10 -23.23 -12.31
N LEU A 44 -1.88 -23.86 -11.42
CA LEU A 44 -2.77 -23.18 -10.49
C LEU A 44 -2.00 -22.13 -9.66
N ARG A 45 -0.87 -22.53 -9.05
CA ARG A 45 -0.04 -21.62 -8.26
C ARG A 45 0.45 -20.42 -9.07
N ARG A 46 0.92 -20.65 -10.31
CA ARG A 46 1.38 -19.56 -11.19
C ARG A 46 0.25 -18.61 -11.56
N GLN A 47 -0.93 -19.14 -11.91
CA GLN A 47 -2.07 -18.33 -12.32
C GLN A 47 -2.65 -17.52 -11.16
N LEU A 48 -2.83 -18.13 -9.98
CA LEU A 48 -3.24 -17.41 -8.77
C LEU A 48 -2.23 -16.32 -8.40
N LEU A 49 -0.93 -16.63 -8.47
CA LEU A 49 0.10 -15.64 -8.16
C LEU A 49 0.09 -14.47 -9.16
N SER A 50 -0.20 -14.70 -10.44
CA SER A 50 -0.25 -13.64 -11.45
C SER A 50 -1.61 -12.96 -11.62
N LEU A 51 -2.59 -13.31 -10.78
CA LEU A 51 -3.97 -12.85 -10.90
C LEU A 51 -4.04 -11.32 -10.80
N ALA A 52 -4.60 -10.68 -11.83
CA ALA A 52 -4.74 -9.22 -11.91
C ALA A 52 -3.42 -8.41 -11.89
N ASP A 53 -2.27 -9.05 -12.13
CA ASP A 53 -0.96 -8.36 -12.16
C ASP A 53 -0.74 -7.47 -13.39
N SER A 54 -1.57 -7.60 -14.44
CA SER A 54 -1.35 -6.92 -15.71
C SER A 54 -2.58 -6.19 -16.20
N PRO A 55 -2.51 -4.87 -16.44
CA PRO A 55 -3.61 -4.11 -17.04
C PRO A 55 -3.89 -4.51 -18.50
N LEU A 56 -2.98 -5.27 -19.13
CA LEU A 56 -3.14 -5.78 -20.50
C LEU A 56 -3.95 -7.09 -20.55
N ARG A 57 -4.05 -7.81 -19.43
CA ARG A 57 -4.83 -9.05 -19.36
C ARG A 57 -6.17 -8.76 -18.74
N ARG A 58 -7.22 -9.32 -19.32
CA ARG A 58 -8.56 -9.24 -18.75
C ARG A 58 -8.60 -10.13 -17.51
N TRP A 59 -8.80 -9.52 -16.35
CA TRP A 59 -8.94 -10.25 -15.09
C TRP A 59 -10.07 -11.28 -15.17
N SER A 60 -11.14 -11.03 -15.94
CA SER A 60 -12.28 -11.96 -16.07
C SER A 60 -11.88 -13.29 -16.69
N GLU A 61 -11.05 -13.26 -17.73
CA GLU A 61 -10.50 -14.46 -18.37
C GLU A 61 -9.60 -15.25 -17.41
N GLU A 62 -8.78 -14.56 -16.61
CA GLU A 62 -7.93 -15.20 -15.60
C GLU A 62 -8.77 -15.86 -14.49
N VAL A 63 -9.76 -15.13 -13.96
CA VAL A 63 -10.71 -15.63 -12.94
C VAL A 63 -11.41 -16.89 -13.44
N THR A 64 -12.04 -16.84 -14.63
CA THR A 64 -12.78 -17.97 -15.19
C THR A 64 -11.84 -19.14 -15.55
N SER A 65 -10.62 -18.87 -16.03
CA SER A 65 -9.62 -19.92 -16.28
C SER A 65 -9.23 -20.66 -15.00
N ILE A 66 -8.98 -19.94 -13.91
CA ILE A 66 -8.57 -20.55 -12.64
C ILE A 66 -9.73 -21.36 -12.05
N ALA A 67 -10.94 -20.78 -12.03
CA ALA A 67 -12.14 -21.44 -11.53
C ALA A 67 -12.37 -22.78 -12.26
N ARG A 68 -12.36 -22.77 -13.61
CA ARG A 68 -12.51 -23.98 -14.42
C ARG A 68 -11.40 -25.01 -14.16
N MET A 69 -10.15 -24.57 -14.05
CA MET A 69 -9.02 -25.48 -13.78
C MET A 69 -9.22 -26.25 -12.48
N VAL A 70 -9.69 -25.59 -11.42
CA VAL A 70 -9.91 -26.24 -10.13
C VAL A 70 -11.15 -27.13 -10.16
N THR A 71 -12.24 -26.68 -10.78
CA THR A 71 -13.50 -27.44 -10.81
C THR A 71 -13.45 -28.67 -11.72
N GLU A 72 -12.76 -28.58 -12.88
CA GLU A 72 -12.59 -29.72 -13.80
C GLU A 72 -11.70 -30.82 -13.22
N ASN A 73 -10.85 -30.48 -12.25
CA ASN A 73 -9.92 -31.40 -11.60
C ASN A 73 -10.28 -31.57 -10.11
N PHE A 74 -11.56 -31.42 -9.74
CA PHE A 74 -12.03 -31.40 -8.35
C PHE A 74 -11.73 -32.70 -7.57
N ASP A 75 -11.66 -33.83 -8.28
CA ASP A 75 -11.37 -35.15 -7.71
C ASP A 75 -9.90 -35.29 -7.26
N ASP A 76 -9.01 -34.41 -7.72
CA ASP A 76 -7.63 -34.33 -7.23
C ASP A 76 -7.59 -33.63 -5.86
N GLU A 77 -7.50 -34.43 -4.81
CA GLU A 77 -7.43 -33.95 -3.42
C GLU A 77 -6.24 -33.03 -3.16
N ASN A 78 -5.10 -33.26 -3.82
CA ASN A 78 -3.91 -32.43 -3.68
C ASN A 78 -4.14 -31.06 -4.34
N LEU A 79 -4.74 -31.04 -5.52
CA LEU A 79 -5.11 -29.78 -6.18
C LEU A 79 -6.11 -28.99 -5.35
N ARG A 80 -7.17 -29.65 -4.85
CA ARG A 80 -8.21 -29.02 -4.02
C ARG A 80 -7.64 -28.45 -2.73
N THR A 81 -6.78 -29.21 -2.04
CA THR A 81 -6.08 -28.75 -0.84
C THR A 81 -5.13 -27.58 -1.14
N THR A 82 -4.45 -27.62 -2.28
CA THR A 82 -3.58 -26.53 -2.75
C THR A 82 -4.40 -25.27 -3.03
N PHE A 83 -5.54 -25.38 -3.70
CA PHE A 83 -6.44 -24.25 -3.95
C PHE A 83 -6.90 -23.61 -2.63
N TYR A 84 -7.42 -24.41 -1.69
CA TYR A 84 -7.88 -23.87 -0.41
C TYR A 84 -6.77 -23.15 0.35
N ASN A 85 -5.57 -23.73 0.43
CA ASN A 85 -4.44 -23.08 1.11
C ASN A 85 -3.98 -21.81 0.39
N LEU A 86 -3.83 -21.86 -0.93
CA LEU A 86 -3.32 -20.73 -1.70
C LEU A 86 -4.31 -19.56 -1.73
N SER A 87 -5.62 -19.81 -1.77
CA SER A 87 -6.62 -18.74 -1.73
C SER A 87 -6.52 -17.92 -0.44
N LEU A 88 -6.41 -18.59 0.71
CA LEU A 88 -6.28 -17.91 2.01
C LEU A 88 -4.90 -17.28 2.17
N GLN A 89 -3.82 -17.98 1.77
CA GLN A 89 -2.46 -17.43 1.83
C GLN A 89 -2.31 -16.18 0.96
N LEU A 90 -2.90 -16.15 -0.23
CA LEU A 90 -2.81 -15.02 -1.14
C LEU A 90 -3.55 -13.79 -0.61
N VAL A 91 -4.69 -13.97 0.06
CA VAL A 91 -5.42 -12.88 0.73
C VAL A 91 -4.59 -12.26 1.86
N LEU A 92 -3.88 -13.10 2.63
CA LEU A 92 -3.02 -12.64 3.72
C LEU A 92 -1.75 -11.96 3.21
N GLU A 93 -1.11 -12.50 2.17
CA GLU A 93 0.18 -12.02 1.65
C GLU A 93 0.04 -10.88 0.62
N GLN A 94 -1.04 -10.84 -0.16
CA GLN A 94 -1.26 -9.91 -1.27
C GLN A 94 -2.69 -9.34 -1.19
N PRO A 95 -2.99 -8.49 -0.19
CA PRO A 95 -4.35 -8.09 0.14
C PRO A 95 -5.07 -7.31 -0.97
N LEU A 96 -4.33 -6.63 -1.86
CA LEU A 96 -4.89 -5.99 -3.06
C LEU A 96 -5.62 -6.97 -3.99
N LYS A 97 -5.28 -8.27 -3.96
CA LYS A 97 -5.90 -9.31 -4.78
C LYS A 97 -7.16 -9.91 -4.15
N THR A 98 -7.51 -9.55 -2.92
CA THR A 98 -8.62 -10.16 -2.16
C THR A 98 -9.93 -10.22 -2.97
N PRO A 99 -10.40 -9.14 -3.62
CA PRO A 99 -11.63 -9.21 -4.41
C PRO A 99 -11.53 -10.18 -5.59
N PHE A 100 -10.37 -10.25 -6.25
CA PHE A 100 -10.15 -11.13 -7.40
C PHE A 100 -10.05 -12.60 -7.00
N VAL A 101 -9.42 -12.89 -5.85
CA VAL A 101 -9.42 -14.24 -5.27
C VAL A 101 -10.86 -14.65 -4.90
N ALA A 102 -11.64 -13.74 -4.33
CA ALA A 102 -13.05 -14.00 -4.05
C ALA A 102 -13.84 -14.27 -5.33
N ALA A 103 -13.61 -13.52 -6.41
CA ALA A 103 -14.22 -13.78 -7.70
C ALA A 103 -13.91 -15.19 -8.25
N VAL A 104 -12.69 -15.70 -8.08
CA VAL A 104 -12.37 -17.10 -8.45
C VAL A 104 -13.25 -18.08 -7.68
N VAL A 105 -13.45 -17.87 -6.37
CA VAL A 105 -14.30 -18.72 -5.53
C VAL A 105 -15.78 -18.61 -5.95
N VAL A 106 -16.29 -17.40 -6.16
CA VAL A 106 -17.68 -17.14 -6.56
C VAL A 106 -17.97 -17.74 -7.95
N VAL A 107 -17.04 -17.64 -8.90
CA VAL A 107 -17.19 -18.30 -10.21
C VAL A 107 -17.12 -19.81 -10.08
N ALA A 108 -16.20 -20.34 -9.27
CA ALA A 108 -16.12 -21.77 -9.02
C ALA A 108 -17.39 -22.32 -8.35
N ASN A 109 -18.08 -21.53 -7.53
CA ASN A 109 -19.37 -21.89 -6.94
C ASN A 109 -20.41 -22.28 -8.01
N THR A 110 -20.48 -21.52 -9.11
CA THR A 110 -21.41 -21.80 -10.21
C THR A 110 -21.13 -23.11 -10.95
N LEU A 111 -19.92 -23.67 -10.80
CA LEU A 111 -19.45 -24.87 -11.50
C LEU A 111 -19.44 -26.08 -10.57
N LYS A 112 -18.96 -25.91 -9.33
CA LYS A 112 -18.81 -26.97 -8.32
C LYS A 112 -19.02 -26.38 -6.91
N PRO A 113 -20.27 -26.31 -6.43
CA PRO A 113 -20.59 -25.67 -5.15
C PRO A 113 -19.84 -26.26 -3.95
N GLU A 114 -19.58 -27.56 -3.94
CA GLU A 114 -18.92 -28.25 -2.82
C GLU A 114 -17.47 -27.77 -2.58
N LEU A 115 -16.88 -27.08 -3.56
CA LEU A 115 -15.58 -26.44 -3.41
C LEU A 115 -15.63 -25.28 -2.39
N VAL A 116 -16.74 -24.55 -2.35
CA VAL A 116 -16.91 -23.35 -1.50
C VAL A 116 -16.97 -23.75 -0.03
N ASP A 117 -17.64 -24.84 0.31
CA ASP A 117 -17.71 -25.36 1.68
C ASP A 117 -16.31 -25.62 2.26
N GLY A 118 -15.39 -26.15 1.44
CA GLY A 118 -14.01 -26.36 1.84
C GLY A 118 -13.22 -25.06 2.06
N VAL A 119 -13.49 -24.02 1.26
CA VAL A 119 -12.91 -22.68 1.47
C VAL A 119 -13.45 -22.06 2.75
N LEU A 120 -14.78 -22.08 2.95
CA LEU A 120 -15.43 -21.51 4.14
C LEU A 120 -15.01 -22.22 5.43
N ALA A 121 -14.87 -23.54 5.41
CA ALA A 121 -14.39 -24.30 6.57
C ALA A 121 -12.96 -23.91 6.98
N ARG A 122 -12.04 -23.75 6.02
CA ARG A 122 -10.67 -23.30 6.32
C ARG A 122 -10.63 -21.83 6.74
N LEU A 123 -11.46 -21.00 6.12
CA LEU A 123 -11.55 -19.57 6.43
C LEU A 123 -12.05 -19.36 7.86
N ALA A 124 -13.12 -20.06 8.25
CA ALA A 124 -13.66 -20.04 9.61
C ALA A 124 -12.61 -20.47 10.64
N ALA A 125 -11.93 -21.60 10.39
CA ALA A 125 -10.88 -22.10 11.28
C ALA A 125 -9.70 -21.12 11.43
N GLN A 126 -9.27 -20.47 10.34
CA GLN A 126 -8.19 -19.47 10.40
C GLN A 126 -8.63 -18.19 11.11
N ILE A 127 -9.87 -17.72 10.92
CA ILE A 127 -10.39 -16.56 11.65
C ILE A 127 -10.36 -16.85 13.15
N GLU A 128 -10.90 -18.00 13.58
CA GLU A 128 -10.90 -18.42 14.98
C GLU A 128 -9.47 -18.50 15.55
N GLU A 129 -8.54 -19.13 14.82
CA GLU A 129 -7.13 -19.24 15.22
C GLU A 129 -6.46 -17.86 15.37
N HIS A 130 -6.69 -16.94 14.42
CA HIS A 130 -6.06 -15.63 14.42
C HIS A 130 -6.66 -14.70 15.48
N VAL A 131 -7.97 -14.76 15.74
CA VAL A 131 -8.60 -14.06 16.87
C VAL A 131 -8.02 -14.58 18.18
N GLY A 132 -7.90 -15.91 18.34
CA GLY A 132 -7.31 -16.54 19.52
C GLY A 132 -5.84 -16.19 19.78
N LYS A 133 -5.12 -15.71 18.77
CA LYS A 133 -3.72 -15.26 18.89
C LYS A 133 -3.58 -13.73 18.95
N GLY A 134 -4.66 -12.97 18.82
CA GLY A 134 -4.60 -11.51 18.69
C GLY A 134 -3.93 -11.03 17.38
N HIS A 135 -3.97 -11.85 16.32
CA HIS A 135 -3.39 -11.53 15.01
C HIS A 135 -4.36 -10.65 14.20
N TRP A 136 -4.58 -9.42 14.67
CA TRP A 136 -5.68 -8.55 14.23
C TRP A 136 -5.60 -8.12 12.75
N ARG A 137 -4.40 -8.03 12.14
CA ARG A 137 -4.29 -7.78 10.68
C ARG A 137 -4.82 -8.98 9.90
N GLU A 138 -4.42 -10.18 10.29
CA GLU A 138 -4.81 -11.41 9.64
C GLU A 138 -6.34 -11.60 9.78
N VAL A 139 -6.91 -11.33 10.95
CA VAL A 139 -8.36 -11.29 11.15
C VAL A 139 -9.03 -10.30 10.19
N LYS A 140 -8.53 -9.06 10.09
CA LYS A 140 -9.03 -8.04 9.16
C LYS A 140 -9.04 -8.53 7.71
N LEU A 141 -7.93 -9.11 7.24
CA LEU A 141 -7.78 -9.57 5.86
C LEU A 141 -8.70 -10.77 5.56
N LEU A 142 -8.83 -11.71 6.48
CA LEU A 142 -9.74 -12.85 6.34
C LEU A 142 -11.22 -12.43 6.37
N LEU A 143 -11.58 -11.47 7.23
CA LEU A 143 -12.93 -10.92 7.26
C LEU A 143 -13.29 -10.15 5.99
N LYS A 144 -12.35 -9.39 5.41
CA LYS A 144 -12.53 -8.78 4.08
C LYS A 144 -12.76 -9.81 2.99
N PHE A 145 -12.01 -10.91 3.02
CA PHE A 145 -12.24 -12.01 2.08
C PHE A 145 -13.60 -12.65 2.27
N LEU A 146 -14.00 -12.94 3.51
CA LEU A 146 -15.34 -13.43 3.83
C LEU A 146 -16.43 -12.46 3.35
N ALA A 147 -16.24 -11.17 3.55
CA ALA A 147 -17.15 -10.12 3.10
C ALA A 147 -17.25 -10.07 1.57
N CYS A 148 -16.16 -10.30 0.83
CA CYS A 148 -16.22 -10.43 -0.63
C CYS A 148 -17.02 -11.66 -1.09
N LEU A 149 -17.21 -12.66 -0.22
CA LEU A 149 -18.02 -13.85 -0.49
C LEU A 149 -19.48 -13.69 -0.03
N GLN A 150 -19.90 -12.51 0.46
CA GLN A 150 -21.23 -12.28 1.06
C GLN A 150 -22.39 -12.72 0.17
N SER A 151 -22.28 -12.59 -1.16
CA SER A 151 -23.32 -13.02 -2.10
C SER A 151 -23.57 -14.53 -2.11
N CYS A 152 -22.58 -15.33 -1.70
CA CYS A 152 -22.65 -16.79 -1.64
C CYS A 152 -23.04 -17.31 -0.25
N LEU A 153 -23.33 -16.45 0.73
CA LEU A 153 -23.65 -16.87 2.09
C LEU A 153 -25.16 -16.94 2.33
N GLU A 154 -25.59 -17.91 3.13
CA GLU A 154 -26.94 -18.02 3.65
C GLU A 154 -27.21 -17.01 4.78
N GLY A 155 -28.49 -16.72 5.03
CA GLY A 155 -28.92 -15.83 6.10
C GLY A 155 -28.35 -14.41 5.97
N GLU A 156 -27.79 -13.91 7.06
CA GLU A 156 -27.16 -12.58 7.14
C GLU A 156 -25.66 -12.61 6.82
N GLY A 157 -25.10 -13.77 6.44
CA GLY A 157 -23.69 -13.90 6.05
C GLY A 157 -22.71 -13.48 7.14
N VAL A 158 -21.87 -12.49 6.87
CA VAL A 158 -20.80 -12.04 7.80
C VAL A 158 -21.32 -11.23 9.00
N PHE A 159 -22.50 -10.62 8.91
CA PHE A 159 -22.98 -9.66 9.91
C PHE A 159 -23.10 -10.22 11.35
N PRO A 160 -23.61 -11.45 11.59
CA PRO A 160 -23.66 -12.02 12.94
C PRO A 160 -22.28 -12.12 13.61
N LEU A 161 -21.23 -12.43 12.83
CA LEU A 161 -19.86 -12.47 13.33
C LEU A 161 -19.34 -11.06 13.67
N LEU A 162 -19.66 -10.06 12.85
CA LEU A 162 -19.29 -8.67 13.13
C LEU A 162 -20.01 -8.13 14.38
N GLU A 163 -21.25 -8.55 14.61
CA GLU A 163 -22.01 -8.23 15.82
C GLU A 163 -21.36 -8.86 17.05
N GLU A 164 -20.97 -10.14 16.99
CA GLU A 164 -20.26 -10.80 18.10
C GLU A 164 -18.91 -10.12 18.41
N LEU A 165 -18.15 -9.74 17.37
CA LEU A 165 -16.92 -8.96 17.52
C LEU A 165 -17.19 -7.59 18.15
N PHE A 166 -18.26 -6.90 17.75
CA PHE A 166 -18.64 -5.62 18.35
C PHE A 166 -18.96 -5.77 19.83
N MET A 167 -19.73 -6.80 20.22
CA MET A 167 -20.04 -7.05 21.63
C MET A 167 -18.76 -7.22 22.46
N ARG A 168 -17.75 -7.92 21.92
CA ARG A 168 -16.43 -8.00 22.59
C ARG A 168 -15.71 -6.66 22.67
N ALA A 169 -15.74 -5.86 21.62
CA ALA A 169 -15.15 -4.54 21.63
C ALA A 169 -15.82 -3.62 22.67
N ALA A 170 -17.14 -3.68 22.79
CA ALA A 170 -17.91 -2.93 23.77
C ALA A 170 -17.60 -3.37 25.21
N ASP A 171 -17.49 -4.67 25.47
CA ASP A 171 -17.10 -5.20 26.78
C ASP A 171 -15.70 -4.68 27.20
N LEU A 172 -14.74 -4.67 26.26
CA LEU A 172 -13.38 -4.16 26.49
C LEU A 172 -13.37 -2.66 26.80
N GLN A 173 -14.06 -1.85 25.99
CA GLN A 173 -14.12 -0.40 26.18
C GLN A 173 -14.88 0.00 27.44
N THR A 174 -15.88 -0.79 27.84
CA THR A 174 -16.57 -0.59 29.12
C THR A 174 -15.66 -0.90 30.31
N ALA A 175 -14.78 -1.91 30.18
CA ALA A 175 -13.82 -2.26 31.22
C ALA A 175 -12.67 -1.24 31.33
N SER A 176 -12.22 -0.66 30.21
CA SER A 176 -11.22 0.39 30.16
C SER A 176 -11.38 1.24 28.91
N SER A 177 -11.56 2.55 29.08
CA SER A 177 -11.61 3.51 27.96
C SER A 177 -10.28 3.68 27.22
N ASP A 178 -9.19 3.15 27.77
CA ASP A 178 -7.85 3.17 27.19
C ASP A 178 -7.55 1.89 26.40
N ASP A 179 -8.57 1.04 26.15
CA ASP A 179 -8.39 -0.21 25.45
C ASP A 179 -8.24 0.00 23.93
N VAL A 180 -7.03 -0.32 23.45
CA VAL A 180 -6.69 -0.24 22.03
C VAL A 180 -7.23 -1.41 21.22
N ILE A 181 -7.58 -2.54 21.84
CA ILE A 181 -8.05 -3.74 21.13
C ILE A 181 -9.51 -3.55 20.69
N GLY A 182 -10.37 -3.04 21.54
CA GLY A 182 -11.77 -2.72 21.22
C GLY A 182 -11.84 -1.69 20.10
N THR A 183 -11.00 -0.65 20.15
CA THR A 183 -10.87 0.32 19.06
C THR A 183 -10.40 -0.33 17.76
N GLU A 184 -9.44 -1.26 17.82
CA GLU A 184 -8.97 -2.01 16.65
C GLU A 184 -10.06 -2.92 16.05
N ILE A 185 -10.82 -3.63 16.89
CA ILE A 185 -11.93 -4.49 16.45
C ILE A 185 -13.00 -3.63 15.74
N VAL A 186 -13.35 -2.47 16.29
CA VAL A 186 -14.29 -1.55 15.63
C VAL A 186 -13.74 -1.09 14.28
N LYS A 187 -12.46 -0.72 14.19
CA LYS A 187 -11.81 -0.38 12.91
C LYS A 187 -11.90 -1.53 11.91
N ILE A 188 -11.68 -2.77 12.33
CA ILE A 188 -11.81 -3.97 11.49
C ILE A 188 -13.25 -4.14 10.97
N ILE A 189 -14.25 -3.96 11.84
CA ILE A 189 -15.66 -4.03 11.46
C ILE A 189 -15.97 -2.98 10.38
N LEU A 190 -15.59 -1.72 10.62
CA LEU A 190 -15.80 -0.62 9.69
C LEU A 190 -15.09 -0.84 8.35
N LEU A 191 -13.90 -1.45 8.35
CA LEU A 191 -13.17 -1.79 7.12
C LEU A 191 -13.74 -3.03 6.39
N THR A 192 -14.57 -3.83 7.06
CA THR A 192 -15.19 -5.04 6.49
C THR A 192 -16.53 -4.73 5.80
N ILE A 193 -17.35 -3.88 6.40
CA ILE A 193 -18.69 -3.52 5.89
C ILE A 193 -18.68 -3.13 4.40
N PRO A 194 -17.78 -2.24 3.92
CA PRO A 194 -17.73 -1.85 2.51
C PRO A 194 -17.59 -3.02 1.53
N TYR A 195 -16.77 -4.01 1.87
CA TYR A 195 -16.57 -5.17 0.99
C TYR A 195 -17.83 -6.06 0.95
N ALA A 196 -18.54 -6.20 2.08
CA ALA A 196 -19.80 -6.94 2.13
C ALA A 196 -20.89 -6.25 1.30
N MET A 197 -21.01 -4.93 1.43
CA MET A 197 -21.96 -4.12 0.67
C MET A 197 -21.61 -4.06 -0.83
N ALA A 198 -20.32 -4.12 -1.18
CA ALA A 198 -19.88 -4.21 -2.58
C ALA A 198 -20.21 -5.57 -3.21
N ALA A 199 -20.09 -6.66 -2.43
CA ALA A 199 -20.35 -8.03 -2.87
C ALA A 199 -21.84 -8.37 -2.98
N ALA A 200 -22.68 -7.79 -2.12
CA ALA A 200 -24.14 -7.96 -2.14
C ALA A 200 -24.85 -6.59 -2.19
N PRO A 201 -24.84 -5.90 -3.35
CA PRO A 201 -25.38 -4.54 -3.48
C PRO A 201 -26.86 -4.50 -3.14
N SER A 202 -27.29 -3.43 -2.45
CA SER A 202 -28.67 -3.20 -2.01
C SER A 202 -29.25 -4.26 -1.06
N GLN A 203 -28.48 -5.27 -0.67
CA GLN A 203 -28.83 -6.23 0.37
C GLN A 203 -28.16 -5.82 1.67
N PHE A 204 -28.73 -6.23 2.81
CA PHE A 204 -28.16 -6.02 4.15
C PHE A 204 -27.95 -4.56 4.58
N THR A 205 -28.64 -3.61 3.93
CA THR A 205 -28.52 -2.17 4.25
C THR A 205 -28.94 -1.86 5.68
N GLN A 206 -29.93 -2.59 6.22
CA GLN A 206 -30.37 -2.45 7.60
C GLN A 206 -29.31 -2.97 8.58
N GLN A 207 -28.79 -4.18 8.34
CA GLN A 207 -27.74 -4.76 9.18
C GLN A 207 -26.48 -3.88 9.22
N ALA A 208 -26.09 -3.30 8.08
CA ALA A 208 -25.00 -2.33 8.02
C ALA A 208 -25.31 -1.05 8.79
N ALA A 209 -26.54 -0.53 8.71
CA ALA A 209 -26.96 0.66 9.45
C ALA A 209 -26.97 0.41 10.96
N ASP A 210 -27.57 -0.69 11.42
CA ASP A 210 -27.65 -1.07 12.83
C ASP A 210 -26.26 -1.25 13.44
N LEU A 211 -25.35 -1.90 12.70
CA LEU A 211 -23.98 -2.11 13.16
C LEU A 211 -23.19 -0.79 13.20
N MET A 212 -23.39 0.10 12.22
CA MET A 212 -22.75 1.42 12.23
C MET A 212 -23.28 2.32 13.36
N GLU A 213 -24.55 2.22 13.73
CA GLU A 213 -25.11 2.93 14.89
C GLU A 213 -24.42 2.48 16.18
N LYS A 214 -24.19 1.17 16.32
CA LYS A 214 -23.49 0.58 17.47
C LYS A 214 -22.02 0.99 17.53
N THR A 215 -21.30 0.90 16.41
CA THR A 215 -19.87 1.26 16.36
C THR A 215 -19.62 2.73 16.60
N ASP A 216 -20.59 3.60 16.32
CA ASP A 216 -20.47 5.05 16.53
C ASP A 216 -20.13 5.40 17.98
N VAL A 217 -20.68 4.64 18.95
CA VAL A 217 -20.43 4.84 20.38
C VAL A 217 -18.94 4.76 20.72
N ILE A 218 -18.19 3.86 20.06
CA ILE A 218 -16.75 3.70 20.28
C ILE A 218 -15.95 4.57 19.31
N ALA A 219 -16.36 4.65 18.04
CA ALA A 219 -15.60 5.34 17.00
C ALA A 219 -15.61 6.87 17.16
N SER A 220 -16.68 7.44 17.73
CA SER A 220 -16.81 8.87 17.95
C SER A 220 -16.13 9.38 19.23
N GLU A 221 -15.64 8.49 20.09
CA GLU A 221 -14.86 8.87 21.27
C GLU A 221 -13.35 8.90 20.95
N PRO A 222 -12.65 10.04 21.18
CA PRO A 222 -11.22 10.11 20.97
C PRO A 222 -10.49 9.28 22.04
N HIS A 223 -9.58 8.42 21.60
CA HIS A 223 -8.77 7.60 22.51
C HIS A 223 -7.77 8.48 23.30
N ALA A 224 -7.49 8.15 24.57
CA ALA A 224 -6.60 8.94 25.43
C ALA A 224 -5.19 9.17 24.86
N LEU A 225 -4.67 8.19 24.12
CA LEU A 225 -3.37 8.24 23.44
C LEU A 225 -3.37 9.04 22.11
N GLN A 226 -4.53 9.48 21.59
CA GLN A 226 -4.61 10.13 20.26
C GLN A 226 -3.75 11.39 20.18
N ALA A 227 -3.74 12.22 21.22
CA ALA A 227 -2.93 13.44 21.24
C ALA A 227 -1.41 13.16 21.20
N LEU A 228 -0.96 11.98 21.63
CA LEU A 228 0.46 11.60 21.64
C LEU A 228 0.96 11.13 20.27
N VAL A 229 0.05 10.86 19.34
CA VAL A 229 0.36 10.38 17.98
C VAL A 229 0.00 11.41 16.91
N ASP A 230 -0.31 12.66 17.30
CA ASP A 230 -0.54 13.76 16.37
C ASP A 230 0.78 14.12 15.66
N PRO A 231 0.82 14.06 14.31
CA PRO A 231 2.02 14.40 13.54
C PRO A 231 2.33 15.90 13.52
N PHE A 232 1.41 16.76 13.99
CA PHE A 232 1.58 18.20 14.00
C PHE A 232 1.32 18.82 15.38
N HIS A 233 2.08 19.85 15.70
CA HIS A 233 1.84 20.74 16.82
C HIS A 233 0.85 21.85 16.43
N PRO A 234 0.00 22.32 17.34
CA PRO A 234 -0.87 23.47 17.12
C PRO A 234 -0.03 24.75 16.95
N GLU A 235 -0.47 25.65 16.06
CA GLU A 235 0.20 26.92 15.78
C GLU A 235 -0.66 28.08 16.32
N GLY A 236 -0.29 28.62 17.48
CA GLY A 236 -1.05 29.71 18.10
C GLY A 236 -2.44 29.28 18.56
N GLN A 237 -3.50 29.83 17.93
CA GLN A 237 -4.90 29.45 18.18
C GLN A 237 -5.44 28.46 17.13
N ASP A 238 -4.67 28.16 16.07
CA ASP A 238 -5.08 27.23 15.04
C ASP A 238 -4.86 25.79 15.53
N GLU A 239 -5.95 25.00 15.54
CA GLU A 239 -5.88 23.56 15.84
C GLU A 239 -4.95 22.84 14.85
N SER A 240 -4.35 21.73 15.27
CA SER A 240 -3.54 20.93 14.35
C SER A 240 -4.40 20.49 13.15
N PRO A 241 -3.90 20.58 11.91
CA PRO A 241 -4.63 20.14 10.72
C PRO A 241 -4.99 18.64 10.74
N ALA A 242 -4.31 17.85 11.58
CA ALA A 242 -4.58 16.43 11.80
C ALA A 242 -5.32 16.14 13.12
N ALA A 243 -5.49 17.13 14.00
CA ALA A 243 -6.04 16.95 15.34
C ALA A 243 -7.51 16.54 15.38
N SER A 244 -8.27 16.72 14.30
CA SER A 244 -9.73 16.65 14.42
C SER A 244 -10.30 15.23 14.44
N MET A 245 -9.62 14.19 13.93
CA MET A 245 -10.24 12.86 13.79
C MET A 245 -9.25 11.68 13.81
N SER A 246 -9.49 10.70 14.68
CA SER A 246 -8.87 9.37 14.56
C SER A 246 -9.29 8.70 13.25
N LEU A 247 -8.51 7.75 12.75
CA LEU A 247 -8.86 6.97 11.56
C LEU A 247 -10.19 6.22 11.75
N CYS A 248 -10.46 5.73 12.98
CA CYS A 248 -11.72 5.06 13.31
C CYS A 248 -12.91 6.01 13.16
N MET A 249 -12.82 7.22 13.73
CA MET A 249 -13.84 8.26 13.60
C MET A 249 -14.01 8.71 12.14
N LEU A 250 -12.90 8.82 11.40
CA LEU A 250 -12.90 9.18 9.99
C LEU A 250 -13.66 8.14 9.16
N LEU A 251 -13.35 6.87 9.35
CA LEU A 251 -14.05 5.75 8.72
C LEU A 251 -15.54 5.76 9.05
N GLN A 252 -15.89 5.93 10.32
CA GLN A 252 -17.29 5.99 10.76
C GLN A 252 -18.09 7.06 9.98
N LYS A 253 -17.59 8.30 9.92
CA LYS A 253 -18.27 9.39 9.20
C LYS A 253 -18.30 9.17 7.68
N GLN A 254 -17.21 8.66 7.12
CA GLN A 254 -17.13 8.34 5.69
C GLN A 254 -18.16 7.27 5.30
N LEU A 255 -18.33 6.24 6.13
CA LEU A 255 -19.29 5.15 5.87
C LEU A 255 -20.74 5.59 6.04
N GLN A 256 -21.04 6.41 7.04
CA GLN A 256 -22.36 7.06 7.17
C GLN A 256 -22.69 7.91 5.93
N THR A 257 -21.71 8.66 5.43
CA THR A 257 -21.85 9.46 4.19
C THR A 257 -22.06 8.55 2.98
N GLU A 258 -21.30 7.46 2.87
CA GLU A 258 -21.41 6.51 1.76
C GLU A 258 -22.75 5.76 1.77
N ALA A 259 -23.24 5.39 2.95
CA ALA A 259 -24.55 4.78 3.14
C ALA A 259 -25.69 5.70 2.68
N SER A 260 -25.59 7.01 2.94
CA SER A 260 -26.56 8.01 2.45
C SER A 260 -26.62 8.12 0.92
N LYS A 261 -25.56 7.70 0.22
CA LYS A 261 -25.46 7.64 -1.24
C LYS A 261 -25.85 6.26 -1.81
N GLY A 262 -26.29 5.34 -0.95
CA GLY A 262 -26.72 4.00 -1.38
C GLY A 262 -25.57 3.02 -1.62
N TRP A 263 -24.41 3.20 -0.97
CA TRP A 263 -23.26 2.28 -1.06
C TRP A 263 -22.70 2.14 -2.49
N GLU A 264 -22.46 3.28 -3.15
CA GLU A 264 -21.85 3.32 -4.49
C GLU A 264 -20.48 2.61 -4.49
N LEU A 265 -19.67 2.88 -3.47
CA LEU A 265 -18.37 2.27 -3.21
C LEU A 265 -17.48 2.27 -4.46
N ALA A 266 -17.44 3.43 -5.13
CA ALA A 266 -16.91 3.59 -6.48
C ALA A 266 -15.45 3.16 -6.65
N CYS A 267 -14.67 3.05 -5.57
CA CYS A 267 -13.28 2.61 -5.62
C CYS A 267 -13.07 1.08 -5.50
N ILE A 268 -14.03 0.34 -4.91
CA ILE A 268 -13.88 -1.09 -4.67
C ILE A 268 -14.12 -1.86 -5.98
N PRO A 269 -13.17 -2.69 -6.45
CA PRO A 269 -13.39 -3.49 -7.65
C PRO A 269 -14.47 -4.55 -7.38
N ARG A 270 -15.29 -4.83 -8.39
CA ARG A 270 -16.34 -5.85 -8.32
C ARG A 270 -16.07 -6.95 -9.36
N PRO A 271 -15.01 -7.77 -9.21
CA PRO A 271 -14.60 -8.77 -10.19
C PRO A 271 -15.54 -9.99 -10.31
N TRP A 272 -16.78 -9.87 -9.82
CA TRP A 272 -17.89 -10.79 -10.02
C TRP A 272 -19.00 -10.17 -10.88
N ILE A 273 -18.87 -8.91 -11.29
CA ILE A 273 -19.69 -8.29 -12.34
C ILE A 273 -18.96 -8.52 -13.65
N MET A 274 -19.43 -9.48 -14.43
CA MET A 274 -18.76 -9.91 -15.65
C MET A 274 -18.95 -8.90 -16.79
N PRO A 275 -18.00 -8.82 -17.74
CA PRO A 275 -18.16 -8.00 -18.94
C PRO A 275 -19.46 -8.31 -19.69
N LEU A 276 -19.97 -7.34 -20.45
CA LEU A 276 -21.24 -7.47 -21.20
C LEU A 276 -21.25 -8.64 -22.18
N GLU A 277 -20.08 -9.11 -22.61
CA GLU A 277 -19.95 -10.27 -23.49
C GLU A 277 -20.17 -11.61 -22.76
N GLU A 278 -20.17 -11.64 -21.43
CA GLU A 278 -20.23 -12.84 -20.58
C GLU A 278 -21.58 -12.98 -19.83
N VAL A 279 -22.69 -12.66 -20.48
CA VAL A 279 -24.05 -12.66 -19.89
C VAL A 279 -24.43 -14.01 -19.28
N GLU A 280 -24.07 -15.13 -19.92
CA GLU A 280 -24.35 -16.48 -19.39
C GLU A 280 -23.65 -16.74 -18.06
N THR A 281 -22.41 -16.28 -17.91
CA THR A 281 -21.67 -16.38 -16.66
C THR A 281 -22.34 -15.51 -15.60
N GLN A 282 -22.74 -14.29 -15.96
CA GLN A 282 -23.43 -13.38 -15.06
C GLN A 282 -24.75 -13.96 -14.52
N ASP A 283 -25.55 -14.59 -15.39
CA ASP A 283 -26.82 -15.23 -14.99
C ASP A 283 -26.58 -16.41 -14.02
N LYS A 284 -25.55 -17.22 -14.26
CA LYS A 284 -25.15 -18.30 -13.34
C LYS A 284 -24.70 -17.76 -11.99
N LEU A 285 -23.99 -16.63 -11.94
CA LEU A 285 -23.56 -16.01 -10.69
C LEU A 285 -24.76 -15.48 -9.89
N SER A 286 -25.74 -14.87 -10.56
CA SER A 286 -26.96 -14.38 -9.92
C SER A 286 -27.82 -15.48 -9.30
N ASN A 287 -27.74 -16.70 -9.84
CA ASN A 287 -28.48 -17.88 -9.38
C ASN A 287 -27.60 -18.91 -8.65
N ALA A 288 -26.38 -18.53 -8.25
CA ALA A 288 -25.44 -19.44 -7.60
C ALA A 288 -26.00 -19.95 -6.26
N PRO A 289 -25.71 -21.20 -5.86
CA PRO A 289 -26.13 -21.72 -4.58
C PRO A 289 -25.47 -20.95 -3.43
N LYS A 290 -26.21 -20.86 -2.32
CA LYS A 290 -25.74 -20.24 -1.10
C LYS A 290 -25.23 -21.32 -0.13
N HIS A 291 -24.32 -20.91 0.75
CA HIS A 291 -23.63 -21.79 1.68
C HIS A 291 -23.81 -21.30 3.11
N ALA A 292 -24.04 -22.23 4.03
CA ALA A 292 -24.01 -21.95 5.45
C ALA A 292 -22.58 -21.61 5.88
N LEU A 293 -22.41 -20.49 6.58
CA LEU A 293 -21.14 -20.13 7.20
C LEU A 293 -20.89 -21.06 8.40
N PRO A 294 -19.76 -21.79 8.47
CA PRO A 294 -19.40 -22.56 9.66
C PRO A 294 -19.32 -21.64 10.89
N ALA A 295 -19.70 -22.16 12.06
CA ALA A 295 -19.60 -21.40 13.30
C ALA A 295 -18.13 -21.01 13.57
N ILE A 296 -17.91 -19.74 13.91
CA ILE A 296 -16.61 -19.18 14.26
C ILE A 296 -16.71 -18.76 15.72
N ALA A 297 -15.97 -19.41 16.62
CA ALA A 297 -16.02 -19.05 18.03
C ALA A 297 -15.13 -17.83 18.31
N ILE A 298 -15.69 -16.76 18.87
CA ILE A 298 -14.89 -15.64 19.38
C ILE A 298 -14.49 -15.91 20.83
N PRO A 299 -13.18 -16.03 21.14
CA PRO A 299 -12.70 -16.22 22.51
C PRO A 299 -13.24 -15.14 23.45
N PRO A 300 -13.57 -15.51 24.71
CA PRO A 300 -14.14 -14.57 25.67
C PRO A 300 -13.13 -13.51 26.14
N THR A 301 -11.84 -13.80 26.03
CA THR A 301 -10.76 -12.86 26.39
C THR A 301 -9.99 -12.51 25.13
N ALA A 302 -10.02 -11.23 24.76
CA ALA A 302 -9.19 -10.73 23.68
C ALA A 302 -7.73 -10.69 24.14
N ILE A 303 -6.82 -11.13 23.27
CA ILE A 303 -5.39 -11.19 23.54
C ILE A 303 -4.69 -10.07 22.79
N ALA A 304 -3.82 -9.35 23.49
CA ALA A 304 -2.88 -8.44 22.85
C ALA A 304 -1.93 -9.26 21.97
N GLY A 305 -1.99 -9.03 20.66
CA GLY A 305 -1.15 -9.71 19.69
C GLY A 305 0.32 -9.27 19.73
N PRO A 306 1.16 -9.86 18.86
CA PRO A 306 2.57 -9.49 18.76
C PRO A 306 2.78 -8.07 18.21
N ARG A 307 1.79 -7.51 17.50
CA ARG A 307 1.82 -6.13 17.00
C ARG A 307 1.22 -5.20 18.05
N LEU A 308 1.98 -4.17 18.42
CA LEU A 308 1.48 -3.10 19.27
C LEU A 308 0.40 -2.31 18.52
N LEU A 309 -0.70 -2.05 19.20
CA LEU A 309 -1.82 -1.27 18.68
C LEU A 309 -1.79 0.13 19.30
N PHE A 310 -2.00 1.14 18.47
CA PHE A 310 -2.11 2.54 18.87
C PHE A 310 -3.25 3.18 18.07
N PRO A 311 -3.86 4.27 18.58
CA PRO A 311 -4.73 5.09 17.76
C PRO A 311 -4.00 5.53 16.49
N GLU A 312 -4.68 5.42 15.36
CA GLU A 312 -4.14 5.84 14.07
C GLU A 312 -4.75 7.19 13.70
N ILE A 313 -3.91 8.09 13.17
CA ILE A 313 -4.34 9.37 12.62
C ILE A 313 -4.07 9.36 11.12
N HIS A 314 -5.02 9.88 10.34
CA HIS A 314 -4.85 9.99 8.90
C HIS A 314 -3.75 11.03 8.58
N TYR A 315 -2.67 10.58 7.96
CA TYR A 315 -1.56 11.43 7.53
C TYR A 315 -1.47 11.50 6.00
N SER A 316 -1.38 12.71 5.45
CA SER A 316 -1.16 12.91 4.02
C SER A 316 -0.16 14.04 3.72
N VAL A 317 0.75 13.77 2.78
CA VAL A 317 1.71 14.73 2.24
C VAL A 317 1.16 15.53 1.05
N TYR A 318 -0.11 15.34 0.71
CA TYR A 318 -0.81 16.05 -0.37
C TYR A 318 -2.00 16.88 0.11
N SER A 319 -2.12 17.08 1.43
CA SER A 319 -3.14 17.93 2.04
C SER A 319 -2.98 19.40 1.63
N GLY A 320 -4.10 20.09 1.40
CA GLY A 320 -4.12 21.54 1.12
C GLY A 320 -3.55 21.91 -0.25
N GLN A 321 -3.77 21.08 -1.26
CA GLN A 321 -3.50 21.38 -2.67
C GLN A 321 -4.70 22.03 -3.35
N ASP A 322 -4.45 22.85 -4.38
CA ASP A 322 -5.51 23.47 -5.19
C ASP A 322 -6.37 22.45 -5.94
N VAL A 323 -5.80 21.30 -6.27
CA VAL A 323 -6.47 20.19 -6.97
C VAL A 323 -6.24 18.92 -6.17
N GLU A 324 -7.33 18.20 -5.91
CA GLU A 324 -7.32 16.95 -5.15
C GLU A 324 -6.68 15.83 -5.98
N SER A 325 -5.38 15.61 -5.80
CA SER A 325 -4.64 14.53 -6.45
C SER A 325 -4.68 13.20 -5.70
N VAL A 326 -5.20 13.21 -4.48
CA VAL A 326 -5.52 12.05 -3.65
C VAL A 326 -6.98 12.15 -3.19
N PRO A 327 -7.62 11.03 -2.80
CA PRO A 327 -9.00 11.07 -2.32
C PRO A 327 -9.16 12.01 -1.11
N PRO A 328 -10.17 12.89 -1.08
CA PRO A 328 -10.40 13.78 0.05
C PRO A 328 -10.91 13.00 1.27
N LEU A 329 -10.70 13.54 2.48
CA LEU A 329 -11.14 12.92 3.73
C LEU A 329 -12.66 12.72 3.84
N THR A 330 -13.44 13.44 3.05
CA THR A 330 -14.90 13.26 2.96
C THR A 330 -15.31 12.02 2.18
N ASN A 331 -14.38 11.39 1.46
CA ASN A 331 -14.61 10.22 0.62
C ASN A 331 -14.01 8.96 1.28
N VAL A 332 -14.80 7.90 1.37
CA VAL A 332 -14.39 6.60 1.94
C VAL A 332 -13.19 5.97 1.23
N ALA A 333 -12.97 6.32 -0.05
CA ALA A 333 -11.80 5.89 -0.82
C ALA A 333 -10.47 6.30 -0.16
N ALA A 334 -10.43 7.43 0.57
CA ALA A 334 -9.23 7.87 1.29
C ALA A 334 -8.76 6.79 2.27
N SER A 335 -9.69 6.21 3.04
CA SER A 335 -9.36 5.22 4.06
C SER A 335 -9.23 3.80 3.48
N LEU A 336 -10.11 3.41 2.55
CA LEU A 336 -10.10 2.05 1.99
C LEU A 336 -8.85 1.77 1.14
N ILE A 337 -8.48 2.73 0.29
CA ILE A 337 -7.26 2.60 -0.52
C ILE A 337 -6.04 2.65 0.41
N ARG A 338 -6.01 3.57 1.38
CA ARG A 338 -4.92 3.67 2.36
C ARG A 338 -4.68 2.36 3.09
N ASP A 339 -5.74 1.74 3.59
CA ASP A 339 -5.66 0.51 4.37
C ASP A 339 -5.12 -0.67 3.54
N ALA A 340 -5.61 -0.85 2.30
CA ALA A 340 -5.11 -1.89 1.40
C ALA A 340 -3.62 -1.70 1.02
N LEU A 341 -3.19 -0.45 0.81
CA LEU A 341 -1.79 -0.13 0.53
C LEU A 341 -0.90 -0.29 1.76
N ALA A 342 -1.37 0.11 2.95
CA ALA A 342 -0.64 -0.08 4.20
C ALA A 342 -0.37 -1.56 4.49
N ASP A 343 -1.38 -2.43 4.35
CA ASP A 343 -1.19 -3.87 4.51
C ASP A 343 -0.20 -4.42 3.46
N THR A 344 -0.31 -4.00 2.19
CA THR A 344 0.62 -4.42 1.14
C THR A 344 2.07 -4.01 1.44
N ILE A 345 2.27 -2.77 1.88
CA ILE A 345 3.60 -2.23 2.23
C ILE A 345 4.19 -3.01 3.40
N ASN A 346 3.40 -3.32 4.41
CA ASN A 346 3.91 -3.92 5.64
C ASN A 346 3.99 -5.45 5.60
N VAL A 347 3.19 -6.12 4.77
CA VAL A 347 3.24 -7.59 4.63
C VAL A 347 4.35 -8.04 3.69
N LEU A 348 4.65 -7.24 2.66
CA LEU A 348 5.69 -7.56 1.66
C LEU A 348 7.05 -6.90 1.98
N ASP A 349 7.32 -6.60 3.25
CA ASP A 349 8.51 -5.86 3.67
C ASP A 349 9.83 -6.56 3.29
N PHE A 350 9.80 -7.89 3.26
CA PHE A 350 10.92 -8.72 2.83
C PHE A 350 11.32 -8.52 1.35
N ASN A 351 10.47 -7.92 0.51
CA ASN A 351 10.74 -7.74 -0.93
C ASN A 351 10.29 -6.39 -1.48
N ARG A 352 11.08 -5.35 -1.19
CA ARG A 352 10.87 -3.98 -1.69
C ARG A 352 10.61 -3.86 -3.20
N ASN A 353 11.16 -4.74 -4.04
CA ASN A 353 10.97 -4.67 -5.50
C ASN A 353 9.53 -5.04 -5.88
N VAL A 354 8.98 -6.06 -5.20
CA VAL A 354 7.60 -6.51 -5.42
C VAL A 354 6.65 -5.49 -4.81
N THR A 355 6.91 -4.99 -3.60
CA THR A 355 6.12 -3.91 -3.00
C THR A 355 6.05 -2.70 -3.91
N ALA A 356 7.19 -2.20 -4.40
CA ALA A 356 7.22 -1.06 -5.31
C ALA A 356 6.42 -1.32 -6.59
N ARG A 357 6.49 -2.54 -7.16
CA ARG A 357 5.68 -2.90 -8.33
C ARG A 357 4.17 -2.84 -8.03
N PHE A 358 3.72 -3.45 -6.94
CA PHE A 358 2.31 -3.37 -6.53
C PHE A 358 1.83 -1.92 -6.38
N LEU A 359 2.66 -1.07 -5.78
CA LEU A 359 2.38 0.36 -5.63
C LEU A 359 2.34 1.12 -6.96
N MET A 360 3.12 0.71 -7.97
CA MET A 360 3.06 1.32 -9.31
C MET A 360 1.88 0.82 -10.12
N ASP A 361 1.34 -0.35 -9.77
CA ASP A 361 0.24 -1.01 -10.46
C ASP A 361 -1.10 -0.90 -9.73
N ILE A 362 -1.25 0.06 -8.80
CA ILE A 362 -2.45 0.15 -7.96
C ILE A 362 -3.75 0.30 -8.74
N ASP A 363 -3.71 0.96 -9.90
CA ASP A 363 -4.85 1.11 -10.80
C ASP A 363 -5.38 -0.22 -11.36
N SER A 364 -4.62 -1.31 -11.28
CA SER A 364 -5.08 -2.65 -11.68
C SER A 364 -5.91 -3.35 -10.59
N TYR A 365 -5.87 -2.86 -9.36
CA TYR A 365 -6.52 -3.50 -8.20
C TYR A 365 -7.73 -2.74 -7.66
N PHE A 366 -8.06 -1.57 -8.22
CA PHE A 366 -9.23 -0.78 -7.86
C PHE A 366 -10.16 -0.61 -9.06
N ALA A 367 -11.40 -0.18 -8.82
CA ALA A 367 -12.40 -0.06 -9.87
C ALA A 367 -12.00 0.95 -10.97
N ASP A 368 -12.42 0.68 -12.20
CA ASP A 368 -12.19 1.56 -13.34
C ASP A 368 -12.74 2.96 -13.07
N GLY A 369 -11.95 3.99 -13.39
CA GLY A 369 -12.30 5.39 -13.14
C GLY A 369 -11.91 5.91 -11.75
N THR A 370 -11.39 5.06 -10.86
CA THR A 370 -10.84 5.49 -9.55
C THR A 370 -9.67 6.45 -9.73
N PHE A 371 -8.77 6.18 -10.68
CA PHE A 371 -7.58 6.98 -10.92
C PHE A 371 -7.54 7.56 -12.33
N VAL A 372 -6.81 8.67 -12.48
CA VAL A 372 -6.37 9.14 -13.80
C VAL A 372 -5.32 8.20 -14.38
N LYS A 373 -5.07 8.32 -15.68
CA LYS A 373 -3.99 7.56 -16.32
C LYS A 373 -2.66 7.85 -15.63
N ARG A 374 -1.83 6.81 -15.52
CA ARG A 374 -0.47 6.93 -14.97
C ARG A 374 0.33 8.01 -15.70
N ALA A 375 1.20 8.68 -14.97
CA ALA A 375 2.05 9.78 -15.44
C ALA A 375 1.31 11.01 -16.00
N THR A 376 -0.01 11.15 -15.78
CA THR A 376 -0.73 12.39 -16.12
C THR A 376 -0.12 13.57 -15.36
N PRO A 377 0.33 14.66 -16.04
CA PRO A 377 0.88 15.84 -15.38
C PRO A 377 -0.12 16.47 -14.39
N PHE A 378 0.38 17.01 -13.28
CA PHE A 378 -0.48 17.60 -12.24
C PHE A 378 -1.30 18.79 -12.75
N ASP A 379 -0.73 19.63 -13.62
CA ASP A 379 -1.43 20.80 -14.17
C ASP A 379 -2.60 20.41 -15.09
N GLU A 380 -2.54 19.22 -15.72
CA GLU A 380 -3.62 18.72 -16.57
C GLU A 380 -4.84 18.25 -15.76
N LEU A 381 -4.69 18.01 -14.46
CA LEU A 381 -5.82 17.60 -13.59
C LEU A 381 -6.91 18.68 -13.54
N ARG A 382 -6.55 19.96 -13.68
CA ARG A 382 -7.50 21.09 -13.72
C ARG A 382 -8.43 21.06 -14.94
N ASN A 383 -7.99 20.37 -15.99
CA ASN A 383 -8.74 20.25 -17.25
C ASN A 383 -9.64 19.01 -17.26
N MET A 384 -9.67 18.23 -16.17
CA MET A 384 -10.54 17.08 -16.07
C MET A 384 -12.00 17.54 -15.99
N GLY A 385 -12.86 16.90 -16.80
CA GLY A 385 -14.27 17.21 -16.83
C GLY A 385 -14.98 16.90 -15.49
N PRO A 386 -16.13 17.52 -15.22
CA PRO A 386 -16.89 17.28 -13.99
C PRO A 386 -17.25 15.79 -13.85
N GLY A 387 -17.13 15.26 -12.62
CA GLY A 387 -17.43 13.87 -12.30
C GLY A 387 -16.34 12.86 -12.68
N LYS A 388 -15.21 13.28 -13.26
CA LYS A 388 -14.04 12.42 -13.44
C LYS A 388 -13.10 12.54 -12.24
N SER A 389 -12.51 11.41 -11.85
CA SER A 389 -11.46 11.42 -10.84
C SER A 389 -10.26 12.26 -11.29
N THR A 390 -9.68 12.99 -10.35
CA THR A 390 -8.39 13.69 -10.47
C THR A 390 -7.28 12.96 -9.71
N TRP A 391 -7.58 11.80 -9.13
CA TRP A 391 -6.66 11.10 -8.25
C TRP A 391 -5.55 10.43 -9.04
N LYS A 392 -4.32 10.77 -8.69
CA LYS A 392 -3.12 10.23 -9.33
C LYS A 392 -2.69 8.95 -8.60
N PRO A 393 -2.50 7.84 -9.32
CA PRO A 393 -2.10 6.60 -8.65
C PRO A 393 -0.72 6.73 -8.00
N GLU A 394 0.17 7.53 -8.60
CA GLU A 394 1.50 7.79 -8.03
C GLU A 394 1.45 8.57 -6.72
N ASP A 395 0.57 9.56 -6.64
CA ASP A 395 0.43 10.38 -5.42
C ASP A 395 -0.16 9.53 -4.31
N VAL A 396 -1.20 8.76 -4.58
CA VAL A 396 -1.80 7.84 -3.59
C VAL A 396 -0.78 6.81 -3.09
N ALA A 397 0.06 6.26 -3.97
CA ALA A 397 1.12 5.33 -3.60
C ALA A 397 2.22 5.99 -2.74
N VAL A 398 2.72 7.16 -3.14
CA VAL A 398 3.73 7.90 -2.38
C VAL A 398 3.18 8.30 -1.01
N ASP A 399 1.93 8.77 -0.97
CA ASP A 399 1.26 9.16 0.25
C ASP A 399 1.16 7.98 1.23
N ALA A 400 0.77 6.80 0.73
CA ALA A 400 0.70 5.57 1.52
C ALA A 400 2.04 5.25 2.18
N VAL A 401 3.15 5.31 1.44
CA VAL A 401 4.47 5.05 2.01
C VAL A 401 4.85 6.08 3.07
N PHE A 402 4.57 7.36 2.86
CA PHE A 402 4.83 8.39 3.87
C PHE A 402 3.98 8.22 5.12
N SER A 403 2.71 7.83 5.00
CA SER A 403 1.88 7.57 6.19
C SER A 403 2.41 6.44 7.06
N GLN A 404 3.08 5.44 6.48
CA GLN A 404 3.72 4.38 7.25
C GLN A 404 5.06 4.83 7.83
N LEU A 405 5.87 5.55 7.05
CA LEU A 405 7.15 6.11 7.52
C LEU A 405 6.96 7.10 8.69
N PHE A 406 5.85 7.85 8.68
CA PHE A 406 5.55 8.92 9.64
C PHE A 406 4.58 8.44 10.74
N GLN A 407 4.38 7.13 10.87
CA GLN A 407 3.55 6.58 11.95
C GLN A 407 4.21 6.81 13.32
N LEU A 408 3.45 7.38 14.25
CA LEU A 408 3.84 7.53 15.65
C LEU A 408 3.21 6.41 16.50
N PRO A 409 3.88 5.94 17.58
CA PRO A 409 5.20 6.38 18.06
C PRO A 409 6.37 5.86 17.21
N LYS A 410 6.17 4.78 16.46
CA LYS A 410 7.17 4.20 15.56
C LYS A 410 6.51 3.59 14.33
N PRO A 411 7.20 3.55 13.18
CA PRO A 411 6.75 2.74 12.06
C PRO A 411 6.85 1.24 12.43
N GLU A 412 6.07 0.41 11.74
CA GLU A 412 6.12 -1.04 11.92
C GLU A 412 7.49 -1.62 11.56
N HIS A 413 8.07 -1.14 10.46
CA HIS A 413 9.36 -1.61 9.95
C HIS A 413 10.47 -0.59 10.12
N LYS A 414 11.71 -1.03 9.91
CA LYS A 414 12.87 -0.12 9.93
C LYS A 414 12.70 0.97 8.87
N VAL A 415 12.93 2.22 9.25
CA VAL A 415 12.83 3.42 8.40
C VAL A 415 13.48 3.25 7.01
N VAL A 416 14.66 2.61 6.94
CA VAL A 416 15.40 2.33 5.69
C VAL A 416 14.62 1.49 4.67
N TYR A 417 13.66 0.67 5.13
CA TYR A 417 12.79 -0.11 4.26
C TYR A 417 11.93 0.83 3.39
N TYR A 418 11.22 1.78 4.00
CA TYR A 418 10.38 2.74 3.29
C TYR A 418 11.22 3.64 2.36
N HIS A 419 12.44 4.01 2.76
CA HIS A 419 13.38 4.73 1.89
C HIS A 419 13.66 3.91 0.61
N SER A 420 13.90 2.62 0.79
CA SER A 420 14.20 1.71 -0.30
C SER A 420 12.99 1.49 -1.21
N VAL A 421 11.78 1.36 -0.68
CA VAL A 421 10.54 1.23 -1.47
C VAL A 421 10.34 2.47 -2.36
N LEU A 422 10.44 3.67 -1.82
CA LEU A 422 10.33 4.92 -2.61
C LEU A 422 11.44 5.03 -3.66
N THR A 423 12.65 4.57 -3.33
CA THR A 423 13.77 4.53 -4.29
C THR A 423 13.50 3.56 -5.44
N GLU A 424 13.01 2.35 -5.16
CA GLU A 424 12.65 1.39 -6.22
C GLU A 424 11.46 1.88 -7.04
N ALA A 425 10.43 2.48 -6.43
CA ALA A 425 9.31 3.09 -7.16
C ALA A 425 9.79 4.18 -8.14
N CYS A 426 10.72 5.05 -7.71
CA CYS A 426 11.31 6.08 -8.56
C CYS A 426 12.14 5.50 -9.71
N LYS A 427 12.84 4.37 -9.51
CA LYS A 427 13.54 3.66 -10.60
C LYS A 427 12.58 3.03 -11.61
N LEU A 428 11.45 2.49 -11.15
CA LEU A 428 10.46 1.83 -12.01
C LEU A 428 9.71 2.84 -12.88
N ALA A 429 9.31 3.98 -12.32
CA ALA A 429 8.49 4.98 -13.02
C ALA A 429 8.97 6.42 -12.75
N PRO A 430 10.19 6.80 -13.20
CA PRO A 430 10.80 8.08 -12.83
C PRO A 430 9.98 9.29 -13.29
N ALA A 431 9.40 9.23 -14.50
CA ALA A 431 8.59 10.32 -15.06
C ALA A 431 7.31 10.60 -14.26
N ALA A 432 6.80 9.61 -13.53
CA ALA A 432 5.54 9.71 -12.79
C ALA A 432 5.79 9.98 -11.29
N ILE A 433 6.76 9.26 -10.70
CA ILE A 433 7.05 9.30 -9.26
C ILE A 433 7.92 10.51 -8.88
N ALA A 434 8.90 10.91 -9.69
CA ALA A 434 9.77 12.03 -9.30
C ALA A 434 9.01 13.36 -9.14
N PRO A 435 8.07 13.76 -10.04
CA PRO A 435 7.24 14.94 -9.82
C PRO A 435 6.34 14.83 -8.58
N SER A 436 5.82 13.62 -8.31
CA SER A 436 5.00 13.30 -7.14
C SER A 436 5.76 13.48 -5.82
N LEU A 437 6.96 12.91 -5.74
CA LEU A 437 7.89 13.08 -4.61
C LEU A 437 8.31 14.54 -4.44
N GLY A 438 8.57 15.26 -5.53
CA GLY A 438 8.88 16.68 -5.45
C GLY A 438 7.77 17.51 -4.80
N ARG A 439 6.48 17.18 -5.03
CA ARG A 439 5.36 17.84 -4.32
C ARG A 439 5.29 17.44 -2.85
N ALA A 440 5.49 16.16 -2.54
CA ALA A 440 5.55 15.67 -1.16
C ALA A 440 6.69 16.34 -0.35
N ILE A 441 7.90 16.44 -0.91
CA ILE A 441 9.05 17.10 -0.26
C ILE A 441 8.73 18.56 0.05
N ARG A 442 8.11 19.30 -0.88
CA ARG A 442 7.72 20.70 -0.66
C ARG A 442 6.67 20.81 0.44
N TYR A 443 5.71 19.89 0.47
CA TYR A 443 4.73 19.83 1.56
C TYR A 443 5.44 19.60 2.90
N LEU A 444 6.30 18.59 3.00
CA LEU A 444 7.04 18.27 4.22
C LEU A 444 7.89 19.45 4.69
N TYR A 445 8.67 20.04 3.79
CA TYR A 445 9.52 21.19 4.11
C TYR A 445 8.72 22.39 4.63
N ARG A 446 7.62 22.76 3.95
CA ARG A 446 6.73 23.86 4.37
C ARG A 446 6.14 23.62 5.77
N ASN A 447 5.94 22.36 6.15
CA ASN A 447 5.33 21.99 7.43
C ASN A 447 6.36 21.70 8.54
N THR A 448 7.65 21.71 8.24
CA THR A 448 8.74 21.52 9.22
C THR A 448 8.54 22.31 10.53
N PRO A 449 8.09 23.59 10.53
CA PRO A 449 7.91 24.35 11.77
C PRO A 449 6.89 23.78 12.75
N ARG A 450 5.93 22.98 12.26
CA ARG A 450 4.84 22.42 13.05
C ARG A 450 4.86 20.90 13.12
N THR A 451 5.71 20.22 12.37
CA THR A 451 5.80 18.75 12.40
C THR A 451 6.47 18.28 13.69
N ASP A 452 5.98 17.18 14.24
CA ASP A 452 6.58 16.52 15.39
C ASP A 452 8.10 16.33 15.23
N LEU A 453 8.85 16.42 16.33
CA LEU A 453 10.31 16.39 16.30
C LEU A 453 10.85 15.07 15.75
N GLU A 454 10.30 13.93 16.16
CA GLU A 454 10.71 12.61 15.68
C GLU A 454 10.42 12.48 14.18
N LEU A 455 9.26 12.98 13.72
CA LEU A 455 8.92 12.99 12.30
C LEU A 455 9.85 13.91 11.48
N SER A 456 10.27 15.03 12.07
CA SER A 456 11.24 15.96 11.45
C SER A 456 12.61 15.29 11.25
N PHE A 457 13.06 14.48 12.21
CA PHE A 457 14.29 13.67 12.05
C PHE A 457 14.12 12.59 10.97
N ARG A 458 12.98 11.90 10.92
CA ARG A 458 12.71 10.91 9.86
C ARG A 458 12.65 11.54 8.48
N PHE A 459 12.04 12.72 8.35
CA PHE A 459 12.04 13.47 7.10
C PHE A 459 13.47 13.80 6.66
N LEU A 460 14.28 14.34 7.57
CA LEU A 460 15.68 14.69 7.33
C LEU A 460 16.51 13.47 6.89
N ASP A 461 16.36 12.34 7.58
CA ASP A 461 17.02 11.07 7.26
C ASP A 461 16.62 10.56 5.88
N TRP A 462 15.31 10.53 5.61
CA TRP A 462 14.76 10.10 4.33
C TRP A 462 15.23 10.98 3.19
N PHE A 463 15.12 12.31 3.34
CA PHE A 463 15.47 13.27 2.31
C PHE A 463 16.95 13.16 1.92
N SER A 464 17.85 13.16 2.90
CA SER A 464 19.29 13.07 2.67
C SER A 464 19.68 11.72 2.04
N HIS A 465 19.08 10.62 2.52
CA HIS A 465 19.32 9.30 1.94
C HIS A 465 18.78 9.20 0.51
N HIS A 466 17.60 9.75 0.25
CA HIS A 466 17.00 9.79 -1.08
C HIS A 466 17.92 10.54 -2.05
N LEU A 467 18.34 11.77 -1.73
CA LEU A 467 19.23 12.55 -2.59
C LEU A 467 20.55 11.85 -2.87
N SER A 468 21.13 11.14 -1.90
CA SER A 468 22.35 10.34 -2.12
C SER A 468 22.22 9.26 -3.19
N ASN A 469 21.00 8.74 -3.41
CA ASN A 469 20.70 7.75 -4.45
C ASN A 469 20.41 8.39 -5.83
N PHE A 470 20.17 9.70 -5.88
CA PHE A 470 19.86 10.45 -7.10
C PHE A 470 20.86 11.59 -7.35
N GLY A 471 22.13 11.36 -7.03
CA GLY A 471 23.21 12.26 -7.41
C GLY A 471 23.32 13.56 -6.60
N PHE A 472 22.67 13.64 -5.43
CA PHE A 472 22.64 14.82 -4.55
C PHE A 472 22.03 16.06 -5.21
N THR A 473 21.08 15.87 -6.13
CA THR A 473 20.44 16.97 -6.87
C THR A 473 19.06 17.28 -6.31
N TRP A 474 18.88 18.51 -5.83
CA TRP A 474 17.59 19.09 -5.47
C TRP A 474 17.51 20.54 -5.95
N LYS A 475 16.30 21.09 -6.05
CA LYS A 475 16.07 22.50 -6.39
C LYS A 475 16.28 23.41 -5.18
N TRP A 476 17.50 23.41 -4.63
CA TRP A 476 17.88 24.20 -3.45
C TRP A 476 17.59 25.70 -3.55
N ALA A 477 17.57 26.25 -4.77
CA ALA A 477 17.20 27.65 -4.99
C ALA A 477 15.80 28.00 -4.42
N GLU A 478 14.88 27.03 -4.33
CA GLU A 478 13.52 27.23 -3.79
C GLU A 478 13.51 27.64 -2.30
N TRP A 479 14.58 27.36 -1.55
CA TRP A 479 14.66 27.58 -0.10
C TRP A 479 15.81 28.50 0.32
N SER A 480 16.37 29.27 -0.63
CA SER A 480 17.58 30.07 -0.38
C SER A 480 17.37 31.17 0.66
N ASP A 481 16.17 31.73 0.74
CA ASP A 481 15.85 32.79 1.71
C ASP A 481 15.92 32.28 3.16
N ASP A 482 15.65 30.99 3.39
CA ASP A 482 15.65 30.38 4.71
C ASP A 482 17.07 30.20 5.29
N THR A 483 18.11 30.34 4.46
CA THR A 483 19.52 30.30 4.90
C THR A 483 19.86 31.46 5.84
N ALA A 484 19.12 32.57 5.74
CA ALA A 484 19.31 33.77 6.56
C ALA A 484 18.53 33.74 7.90
N LEU A 485 17.70 32.72 8.13
CA LEU A 485 16.95 32.58 9.38
C LEU A 485 17.88 32.30 10.58
N PRO A 486 17.39 32.42 11.83
CA PRO A 486 18.14 31.96 13.00
C PRO A 486 18.43 30.45 12.94
N ASP A 487 19.58 30.01 13.47
CA ASP A 487 19.98 28.59 13.41
C ASP A 487 19.00 27.63 14.11
N LEU A 488 18.27 28.14 15.11
CA LEU A 488 17.24 27.39 15.82
C LEU A 488 15.87 27.39 15.10
N HIS A 489 15.72 28.11 13.99
CA HIS A 489 14.50 28.07 13.21
C HIS A 489 14.36 26.71 12.53
N PRO A 490 13.21 26.01 12.61
CA PRO A 490 13.04 24.65 12.10
C PRO A 490 13.45 24.47 10.62
N CYS A 491 13.12 25.42 9.74
CA CYS A 491 13.56 25.40 8.34
C CYS A 491 15.09 25.42 8.21
N LYS A 492 15.79 26.36 8.87
CA LYS A 492 17.26 26.42 8.80
C LYS A 492 17.93 25.24 9.49
N TRP A 493 17.36 24.75 10.59
CA TRP A 493 17.79 23.51 11.23
C TRP A 493 17.74 22.32 10.25
N PHE A 494 16.65 22.20 9.49
CA PHE A 494 16.54 21.17 8.46
C PHE A 494 17.62 21.33 7.37
N LEU A 495 17.84 22.55 6.87
CA LEU A 495 18.88 22.81 5.87
C LEU A 495 20.28 22.39 6.39
N LEU A 496 20.66 22.84 7.60
CA LEU A 496 21.93 22.48 8.22
C LEU A 496 22.06 20.96 8.42
N GLY A 497 21.00 20.31 8.89
CA GLY A 497 20.96 18.86 9.08
C GLY A 497 21.10 18.10 7.75
N ALA A 498 20.44 18.55 6.69
CA ALA A 498 20.47 17.92 5.37
C ALA A 498 21.87 18.01 4.78
N LEU A 499 22.48 19.20 4.83
CA LEU A 499 23.86 19.41 4.39
C LEU A 499 24.84 18.53 5.16
N ASP A 500 24.73 18.47 6.49
CA ASP A 500 25.61 17.61 7.31
C ASP A 500 25.48 16.13 6.93
N LYS A 501 24.27 15.63 6.72
CA LYS A 501 24.04 14.24 6.32
C LYS A 501 24.51 13.96 4.90
N GLU A 502 24.26 14.85 3.96
CA GLU A 502 24.76 14.72 2.58
C GLU A 502 26.28 14.68 2.53
N ILE A 503 26.96 15.52 3.34
CA ILE A 503 28.42 15.50 3.47
C ILE A 503 28.90 14.17 4.05
N ARG A 504 28.24 13.62 5.08
CA ARG A 504 28.58 12.30 5.64
C ARG A 504 28.37 11.15 4.64
N LEU A 505 27.40 11.27 3.75
CA LEU A 505 27.14 10.33 2.66
C LEU A 505 28.04 10.58 1.43
N SER A 506 28.90 11.59 1.49
CA SER A 506 29.74 12.07 0.39
C SER A 506 30.99 12.77 0.96
N PHE A 507 31.34 13.96 0.46
CA PHE A 507 32.37 14.85 1.01
C PHE A 507 32.03 16.31 0.66
N ALA A 508 32.51 17.26 1.48
CA ALA A 508 32.10 18.68 1.43
C ALA A 508 32.21 19.31 0.04
N GLN A 509 33.35 19.15 -0.64
CA GLN A 509 33.60 19.73 -1.97
C GLN A 509 32.62 19.23 -3.05
N ARG A 510 32.08 18.00 -2.92
CA ARG A 510 31.08 17.49 -3.87
C ARG A 510 29.71 18.10 -3.61
N ILE A 511 29.33 18.24 -2.34
CA ILE A 511 28.04 18.81 -1.94
C ILE A 511 28.00 20.31 -2.23
N GLN A 512 29.07 21.06 -1.95
CA GLN A 512 29.15 22.49 -2.32
C GLN A 512 28.85 22.75 -3.80
N LYS A 513 29.22 21.84 -4.71
CA LYS A 513 28.97 21.98 -6.16
C LYS A 513 27.50 21.79 -6.56
N THR A 514 26.67 21.21 -5.70
CA THR A 514 25.23 21.04 -5.95
C THR A 514 24.40 22.20 -5.39
N LEU A 515 25.02 23.13 -4.67
CA LEU A 515 24.36 24.17 -3.90
C LEU A 515 24.51 25.58 -4.51
N PRO A 516 23.45 26.39 -4.46
CA PRO A 516 23.52 27.83 -4.74
C PRO A 516 24.42 28.59 -3.75
N GLU A 517 24.84 29.80 -4.14
CA GLU A 517 25.72 30.67 -3.34
C GLU A 517 25.26 30.91 -1.88
N PRO A 518 23.96 31.16 -1.58
CA PRO A 518 23.50 31.41 -0.20
C PRO A 518 23.77 30.26 0.79
N TYR A 519 23.97 29.04 0.30
CA TYR A 519 24.22 27.87 1.14
C TYR A 519 25.70 27.69 1.48
N GLN A 520 26.62 28.28 0.71
CA GLN A 520 28.06 28.08 0.90
C GLN A 520 28.53 28.45 2.32
N PRO A 521 28.07 29.56 2.94
CA PRO A 521 28.43 29.89 4.32
C PRO A 521 27.93 28.90 5.38
N LEU A 522 26.96 28.04 5.05
CA LEU A 522 26.44 27.02 5.95
C LEU A 522 27.37 25.80 6.07
N ILE A 523 28.32 25.65 5.14
CA ILE A 523 29.35 24.60 5.18
C ILE A 523 30.63 25.24 5.72
N GLY A 524 30.86 25.11 7.03
CA GLY A 524 32.05 25.66 7.66
C GLY A 524 33.34 24.95 7.22
N PRO A 525 34.50 25.61 7.34
CA PRO A 525 35.80 25.08 6.90
C PRO A 525 36.19 23.78 7.63
N GLU A 526 35.65 23.53 8.82
CA GLU A 526 35.81 22.28 9.56
C GLU A 526 35.25 21.07 8.83
N LYS A 527 34.24 21.25 7.95
CA LYS A 527 33.65 20.16 7.15
C LYS A 527 34.52 19.75 5.97
N GLU A 528 35.48 20.60 5.58
CA GLU A 528 36.44 20.31 4.51
C GLU A 528 37.70 19.59 5.01
N LYS A 529 37.89 19.52 6.34
CA LYS A 529 39.06 18.88 6.94
C LYS A 529 38.85 17.38 7.06
N ASP A 530 39.66 16.61 6.33
CA ASP A 530 39.70 15.16 6.44
C ASP A 530 40.44 14.65 7.68
N VAL A 531 41.21 15.53 8.34
CA VAL A 531 41.97 15.22 9.56
C VAL A 531 41.70 16.25 10.65
N PRO A 532 41.58 15.82 11.92
CA PRO A 532 41.41 16.75 13.03
C PRO A 532 42.65 17.65 13.18
N ASP A 533 42.43 18.87 13.64
CA ASP A 533 43.53 19.77 13.98
C ASP A 533 44.32 19.20 15.16
N PHE A 534 45.55 18.76 14.91
CA PHE A 534 46.41 18.26 15.98
C PHE A 534 46.88 19.44 16.84
N LYS A 535 46.42 19.46 18.09
CA LYS A 535 46.67 20.52 19.07
C LYS A 535 48.14 20.93 19.23
N TYR A 536 49.09 20.02 18.94
CA TYR A 536 50.53 20.23 19.14
C TYR A 536 51.33 20.22 17.82
N ARG A 537 50.69 20.52 16.68
CA ARG A 537 51.36 20.52 15.36
C ARG A 537 52.43 21.63 15.24
N ASP A 538 52.14 22.78 15.83
CA ASP A 538 53.05 23.93 15.95
C ASP A 538 53.23 24.25 17.46
N PRO A 539 54.16 23.57 18.14
CA PRO A 539 54.33 23.65 19.60
C PRO A 539 54.93 24.96 20.12
#